data_AF-A0A7K7B6C7-F1
#
_entry.id   AF-A0A7K7B6C7-F1
#
_cell.length_a   1.000
_cell.length_b   1.000
_cell.length_c   1.000
_cell.angle_alpha   90.00
_cell.angle_beta   90.00
_cell.angle_gamma   90.00
#
_symmetry.space_group_name_H-M   'P 1'
#
loop_
_entity.id
_entity.type
_entity.pdbx_description
1 polymer ?
#
loop_
_entity_poly.entity_id
_entity_poly.type
_entity_poly.pdbx_seq_one_letter_code
_entity_poly.pdbx_strand_id
1 'polypeptide(L)'
;QCGDDLRQDMLTLQMIRIMNKIWVQEGLDMRMVIFRCFSTGRGRGMVEMIPNAETLRKIQVEHGVTGSFKDRPLADWLQKHNPGEDEYEKAVENFIYSCAGCCVATYVLGICDRHNDNIMLKTTGHMFHIDFGRFLGHAQMFGNIKRDRAPFVFTSDMAYVINGGDKPSSRFHDFVDLCCQAYNLIRKHTHLFLNLLGLMLSCGIPELSDLEDLKYVYDALRPQDSEADATTYFTRLIESSLGSVATKLNFFIHNLAQMKFAGSEARPTLSFAPRTHSLQTAGRIRDVFLCRHERVFNPSKGYTYVLKVQREGAAEAAVVQRTFEEFQELHNKLRLVFPSSLLPRKEELNGYVWHLIHAAPEVAEVRTGRRARPPLAASAHGLRLALQCDLVYTFFHPLPRDEKAAGTNAAPKAADATWARPVGKVGGEVKLSISYKNNKLFIMVMHIRGLQPLQDGNDPDPYVKTYLLPDPQKTTKRKTKVARKTCNPTYNEMLVYDGVPKGDLQQRELRLSVLSEEGFWENILLGEVAIKLRELDLAQEKMGWFALGSRGHGTL
;
A
#
# COMPACT_ATOMS: atom_id res chain seq x y z
N GLN A 1 12.59 15.34 27.44
CA GLN A 1 13.50 14.38 26.80
C GLN A 1 14.93 14.70 27.23
N CYS A 2 15.71 13.69 27.64
CA CYS A 2 17.11 13.83 28.04
C CYS A 2 17.90 12.73 27.32
N GLY A 3 18.89 13.10 26.51
CA GLY A 3 19.66 12.20 25.65
C GLY A 3 19.65 12.62 24.17
N ASP A 4 18.52 13.13 23.68
CA ASP A 4 18.32 13.43 22.25
C ASP A 4 18.43 14.92 21.92
N ASP A 5 18.82 15.21 20.68
CA ASP A 5 18.97 16.56 20.15
C ASP A 5 17.69 17.07 19.46
N LEU A 6 16.86 17.79 20.22
CA LEU A 6 15.57 18.30 19.72
C LEU A 6 15.66 19.46 18.71
N ARG A 7 16.87 19.90 18.32
CA ARG A 7 17.03 20.98 17.33
C ARG A 7 16.45 20.58 15.97
N GLN A 8 16.56 19.30 15.61
CA GLN A 8 16.00 18.72 14.39
C GLN A 8 14.47 18.75 14.40
N ASP A 9 13.85 18.31 15.51
CA ASP A 9 12.40 18.37 15.71
C ASP A 9 11.87 19.79 15.66
N MET A 10 12.56 20.73 16.33
CA MET A 10 12.18 22.15 16.31
C MET A 10 12.20 22.71 14.89
N LEU A 11 13.26 22.46 14.13
CA LEU A 11 13.38 22.94 12.76
C LEU A 11 12.31 22.34 11.86
N THR A 12 12.08 21.02 11.97
CA THR A 12 11.07 20.30 11.19
C THR A 12 9.66 20.81 11.50
N LEU A 13 9.30 20.93 12.78
CA LEU A 13 8.02 21.50 13.20
C LEU A 13 7.86 22.95 12.74
N GLN A 14 8.94 23.73 12.72
CA GLN A 14 8.88 25.10 12.20
C GLN A 14 8.63 25.13 10.69
N MET A 15 9.24 24.24 9.92
CA MET A 15 8.93 24.11 8.48
C MET A 15 7.47 23.69 8.27
N ILE A 16 6.97 22.74 9.05
CA ILE A 16 5.56 22.30 8.99
C ILE A 16 4.60 23.45 9.36
N ARG A 17 4.94 24.31 10.33
CA ARG A 17 4.16 25.53 10.66
C ARG A 17 4.05 26.47 9.48
N ILE A 18 5.15 26.65 8.75
CA ILE A 18 5.18 27.52 7.57
C ILE A 18 4.35 26.91 6.45
N MET A 19 4.46 25.60 6.20
CA MET A 19 3.60 24.88 5.24
C MET A 19 2.11 25.07 5.59
N ASN A 20 1.74 24.86 6.86
CA ASN A 20 0.37 25.04 7.32
C ASN A 20 -0.13 26.48 7.15
N LYS A 21 0.72 27.48 7.42
CA LYS A 21 0.38 28.88 7.21
C LYS A 21 0.12 29.18 5.73
N ILE A 22 0.95 28.67 4.82
CA ILE A 22 0.77 28.81 3.37
C ILE A 22 -0.56 28.18 2.95
N TRP A 23 -0.84 26.94 3.37
CA TRP A 23 -2.09 26.26 3.02
C TRP A 23 -3.32 27.03 3.50
N VAL A 24 -3.35 27.46 4.76
CA VAL A 24 -4.48 28.23 5.32
C VAL A 24 -4.67 29.58 4.61
N GLN A 25 -3.58 30.26 4.21
CA GLN A 25 -3.67 31.52 3.46
C GLN A 25 -4.33 31.34 2.09
N GLU A 26 -4.16 30.17 1.47
CA GLU A 26 -4.76 29.79 0.19
C GLU A 26 -6.13 29.11 0.37
N GLY A 27 -6.71 29.15 1.58
CA GLY A 27 -8.01 28.58 1.90
C GLY A 27 -8.01 27.05 2.07
N LEU A 28 -6.85 26.43 2.23
CA LEU A 28 -6.69 24.99 2.39
C LEU A 28 -6.33 24.64 3.84
N ASP A 29 -7.31 24.31 4.67
CA ASP A 29 -7.06 23.84 6.04
C ASP A 29 -6.78 22.33 6.06
N MET A 30 -5.50 21.97 6.13
CA MET A 30 -5.03 20.58 6.20
C MET A 30 -5.20 19.94 7.58
N ARG A 31 -5.78 20.65 8.56
CA ARG A 31 -6.05 20.13 9.92
C ARG A 31 -4.81 19.55 10.60
N MET A 32 -3.66 20.19 10.38
CA MET A 32 -2.37 19.74 10.90
C MET A 32 -2.33 19.85 12.43
N VAL A 33 -1.93 18.78 13.11
CA VAL A 33 -1.58 18.84 14.53
C VAL A 33 -0.11 19.20 14.65
N ILE A 34 0.17 20.43 15.08
CA ILE A 34 1.53 20.94 15.23
C ILE A 34 1.79 21.22 16.71
N PHE A 35 2.52 20.30 17.34
CA PHE A 35 2.86 20.40 18.75
C PHE A 35 4.07 21.30 19.00
N ARG A 36 4.27 21.69 20.25
CA ARG A 36 5.43 22.45 20.70
C ARG A 36 6.60 21.53 21.05
N CYS A 37 7.78 21.89 20.56
CA CYS A 37 9.04 21.25 20.88
C CYS A 37 10.07 22.35 21.12
N PHE A 38 10.86 22.22 22.19
CA PHE A 38 11.88 23.19 22.57
C PHE A 38 13.13 22.48 23.09
N SER A 39 14.28 22.74 22.46
CA SER A 39 15.59 22.45 23.02
C SER A 39 15.88 23.44 24.13
N THR A 40 16.17 22.94 25.33
CA THR A 40 16.50 23.76 26.52
C THR A 40 18.00 23.70 26.83
N GLY A 41 18.77 22.93 26.06
CA GLY A 41 20.20 22.74 26.24
C GLY A 41 20.71 21.52 25.45
N ARG A 42 22.02 21.24 25.52
CA ARG A 42 22.63 20.12 24.81
C ARG A 42 22.03 18.78 25.26
N GLY A 43 21.43 18.04 24.33
CA GLY A 43 20.79 16.74 24.60
C GLY A 43 19.60 16.82 25.56
N ARG A 44 18.96 18.00 25.69
CA ARG A 44 17.85 18.23 26.62
C ARG A 44 16.79 19.11 25.98
N GLY A 45 15.53 18.76 26.22
CA GLY A 45 14.43 19.62 25.84
C GLY A 45 13.06 19.10 26.26
N MET A 46 12.04 19.84 25.87
CA MET A 46 10.64 19.61 26.22
C MET A 46 9.81 19.42 24.95
N VAL A 47 8.91 18.45 24.99
CA VAL A 47 7.95 18.16 23.94
C VAL A 47 6.55 18.21 24.55
N GLU A 48 5.63 18.87 23.87
CA GLU A 48 4.23 18.95 24.28
C GLU A 48 3.54 17.59 24.16
N MET A 49 2.90 17.18 25.24
CA MET A 49 2.05 15.99 25.24
C MET A 49 0.71 16.31 24.59
N ILE A 50 0.36 15.54 23.55
CA ILE A 50 -0.93 15.67 22.88
C ILE A 50 -1.93 14.70 23.52
N PRO A 51 -2.98 15.22 24.19
CA PRO A 51 -3.96 14.36 24.85
C PRO A 51 -4.83 13.63 23.83
N ASN A 52 -5.41 12.50 24.27
CA ASN A 52 -6.32 11.68 23.49
C ASN A 52 -5.74 11.24 22.14
N ALA A 53 -4.44 10.95 22.12
CA ALA A 53 -3.73 10.46 20.95
C ALA A 53 -3.07 9.11 21.26
N GLU A 54 -3.11 8.20 20.29
CA GLU A 54 -2.49 6.89 20.38
C GLU A 54 -1.59 6.64 19.16
N THR A 55 -0.51 5.87 19.35
CA THR A 55 0.35 5.50 18.21
C THR A 55 -0.38 4.52 17.29
N LEU A 56 -0.12 4.62 15.99
CA LEU A 56 -0.69 3.72 14.99
C LEU A 56 -0.33 2.26 15.30
N ARG A 57 0.88 2.01 15.83
CA ARG A 57 1.26 0.70 16.33
C ARG A 57 0.31 0.19 17.41
N LYS A 58 0.03 0.99 18.45
CA LYS A 58 -0.84 0.56 19.55
C LYS A 58 -2.24 0.22 19.04
N ILE A 59 -2.77 1.02 18.11
CA ILE A 59 -4.05 0.75 17.44
C ILE A 59 -4.01 -0.58 16.66
N GLN A 60 -2.98 -0.78 15.83
CA GLN A 60 -2.85 -2.00 15.01
C GLN A 60 -2.67 -3.26 15.85
N VAL A 61 -1.93 -3.18 16.97
CA VAL A 61 -1.64 -4.32 17.84
C VAL A 61 -2.89 -4.80 18.60
N GLU A 62 -3.94 -3.98 18.76
CA GLU A 62 -5.24 -4.44 19.28
C GLU A 62 -5.82 -5.60 18.44
N HIS A 63 -5.52 -5.64 17.14
CA HIS A 63 -5.91 -6.72 16.23
C HIS A 63 -4.85 -7.83 16.09
N GLY A 64 -3.88 -7.88 17.02
CA GLY A 64 -2.79 -8.84 17.07
C GLY A 64 -1.48 -8.34 16.42
N VAL A 65 -0.41 -9.13 16.53
CA VAL A 65 0.94 -8.77 16.03
C VAL A 65 0.95 -8.53 14.50
N THR A 66 0.04 -9.16 13.77
CA THR A 66 -0.16 -9.00 12.33
C THR A 66 -1.19 -7.91 11.96
N GLY A 67 -1.67 -7.13 12.93
CA GLY A 67 -2.69 -6.10 12.70
C GLY A 67 -2.25 -5.03 11.69
N SER A 68 -0.95 -4.76 11.54
CA SER A 68 -0.41 -3.86 10.51
C SER A 68 -0.61 -4.34 9.05
N PHE A 69 -1.07 -5.58 8.86
CA PHE A 69 -1.44 -6.13 7.55
C PHE A 69 -2.96 -6.18 7.33
N LYS A 70 -3.76 -5.84 8.34
CA LYS A 70 -5.22 -5.79 8.25
C LYS A 70 -5.66 -4.39 7.86
N ASP A 71 -6.76 -4.29 7.12
CA ASP A 71 -7.24 -3.00 6.58
C ASP A 71 -8.22 -2.28 7.53
N ARG A 72 -8.88 -3.01 8.43
CA ARG A 72 -9.88 -2.47 9.35
C ARG A 72 -9.41 -1.81 10.66
N PRO A 73 -8.23 -2.11 11.24
CA PRO A 73 -7.90 -1.66 12.61
C PRO A 73 -8.10 -0.18 12.86
N LEU A 74 -7.73 0.67 11.90
CA LEU A 74 -7.84 2.12 12.03
C LEU A 74 -9.29 2.60 11.99
N ALA A 75 -10.10 2.04 11.08
CA ALA A 75 -11.51 2.36 10.97
C ALA A 75 -12.30 1.90 12.20
N ASP A 76 -12.02 0.69 12.70
CA ASP A 76 -12.63 0.15 13.93
C ASP A 76 -12.32 1.05 15.14
N TRP A 77 -11.07 1.52 15.24
CA TRP A 77 -10.65 2.41 16.32
C TRP A 77 -11.32 3.79 16.25
N LEU A 78 -11.45 4.37 15.05
CA LEU A 78 -12.18 5.62 14.85
C LEU A 78 -13.66 5.47 15.22
N GLN A 79 -14.30 4.39 14.78
CA GLN A 79 -15.71 4.10 15.06
C GLN A 79 -15.96 3.87 16.56
N LYS A 80 -15.02 3.22 17.25
CA LYS A 80 -15.08 2.98 18.70
C LYS A 80 -15.09 4.28 19.50
N HIS A 81 -14.37 5.31 19.05
CA HIS A 81 -14.26 6.60 19.74
C HIS A 81 -15.28 7.64 19.27
N ASN A 82 -15.94 7.39 18.13
CA ASN A 82 -16.94 8.27 17.52
C ASN A 82 -18.15 7.40 17.14
N PRO A 83 -19.02 7.03 18.10
CA PRO A 83 -20.12 6.10 17.87
C PRO A 83 -21.27 6.71 17.06
N GLY A 84 -21.43 8.04 17.10
CA GLY A 84 -22.40 8.75 16.26
C GLY A 84 -21.95 8.81 14.80
N GLU A 85 -22.90 8.69 13.87
CA GLU A 85 -22.61 8.77 12.42
C GLU A 85 -21.97 10.09 12.02
N ASP A 86 -22.51 11.22 12.50
CA ASP A 86 -21.96 12.56 12.24
C ASP A 86 -20.57 12.75 12.87
N GLU A 87 -20.34 12.18 14.06
CA GLU A 87 -19.04 12.26 14.75
C GLU A 87 -17.99 11.44 14.01
N TYR A 88 -18.36 10.24 13.55
CA TYR A 88 -17.50 9.37 12.77
C TYR A 88 -17.14 10.02 11.43
N GLU A 89 -18.11 10.55 10.69
CA GLU A 89 -17.86 11.21 9.41
C GLU A 89 -16.93 12.42 9.60
N LYS A 90 -17.13 13.22 10.66
CA LYS A 90 -16.22 14.32 11.01
C LYS A 90 -14.82 13.84 11.36
N ALA A 91 -14.68 12.72 12.07
CA ALA A 91 -13.37 12.14 12.38
C ALA A 91 -12.67 11.60 11.12
N VAL A 92 -13.40 10.95 10.21
CA VAL A 92 -12.89 10.49 8.91
C VAL A 92 -12.45 11.67 8.05
N GLU A 93 -13.24 12.75 8.03
CA GLU A 93 -12.87 13.97 7.32
C GLU A 93 -11.59 14.58 7.90
N ASN A 94 -11.49 14.69 9.24
CA ASN A 94 -10.26 15.15 9.89
C ASN A 94 -9.05 14.28 9.53
N PHE A 95 -9.25 12.97 9.43
CA PHE A 95 -8.24 12.01 9.04
C PHE A 95 -7.78 12.25 7.60
N ILE A 96 -8.70 12.41 6.65
CA ILE A 96 -8.38 12.66 5.23
C ILE A 96 -7.48 13.89 5.08
N TYR A 97 -7.86 15.02 5.70
CA TYR A 97 -7.09 16.27 5.58
C TYR A 97 -5.72 16.19 6.25
N SER A 98 -5.68 15.74 7.50
CA SER A 98 -4.42 15.65 8.25
C SER A 98 -3.47 14.60 7.69
N CYS A 99 -3.99 13.48 7.17
CA CYS A 99 -3.22 12.47 6.46
C CYS A 99 -2.60 13.05 5.18
N ALA A 100 -3.38 13.75 4.35
CA ALA A 100 -2.88 14.38 3.13
C ALA A 100 -1.75 15.40 3.43
N GLY A 101 -1.93 16.23 4.46
CA GLY A 101 -0.94 17.22 4.87
C GLY A 101 0.35 16.57 5.38
N CYS A 102 0.24 15.49 6.15
CA CYS A 102 1.38 14.70 6.60
C CYS A 102 2.11 14.02 5.41
N CYS A 103 1.40 13.44 4.45
CA CYS A 103 2.00 12.83 3.25
C CYS A 103 2.85 13.85 2.48
N VAL A 104 2.32 15.06 2.26
CA VAL A 104 3.05 16.14 1.56
C VAL A 104 4.24 16.62 2.38
N ALA A 105 4.04 16.94 3.67
CA ALA A 105 5.11 17.47 4.51
C ALA A 105 6.27 16.47 4.70
N THR A 106 5.95 15.20 4.97
CA THR A 106 6.97 14.16 5.19
C THR A 106 7.75 13.82 3.93
N TYR A 107 7.10 13.89 2.76
CA TYR A 107 7.77 13.75 1.48
C TYR A 107 8.72 14.92 1.20
N VAL A 108 8.22 16.17 1.28
CA VAL A 108 9.01 17.36 0.95
C VAL A 108 10.22 17.52 1.87
N LEU A 109 10.05 17.26 3.18
CA LEU A 109 11.13 17.37 4.16
C LEU A 109 11.99 16.10 4.25
N GLY A 110 11.62 15.02 3.56
CA GLY A 110 12.37 13.77 3.59
C GLY A 110 12.50 13.16 4.98
N ILE A 111 11.43 13.21 5.77
CA ILE A 111 11.38 12.60 7.11
C ILE A 111 11.55 11.09 6.92
N CYS A 112 12.58 10.49 7.52
CA CYS A 112 12.96 9.11 7.20
C CYS A 112 12.42 8.08 8.19
N ASP A 113 12.43 8.36 9.49
CA ASP A 113 12.10 7.36 10.53
C ASP A 113 10.59 7.13 10.70
N ARG A 114 9.96 6.62 9.64
CA ARG A 114 8.51 6.59 9.51
C ARG A 114 7.97 5.19 9.78
N HIS A 115 8.11 4.73 11.01
CA HIS A 115 7.42 3.52 11.49
C HIS A 115 6.12 3.86 12.21
N ASN A 116 5.26 2.84 12.42
CA ASN A 116 3.94 3.00 13.03
C ASN A 116 3.95 3.48 14.49
N ASP A 117 5.08 3.42 15.22
CA ASP A 117 5.19 4.14 16.51
C ASP A 117 5.34 5.66 16.37
N ASN A 118 5.88 6.15 15.24
CA ASN A 118 6.12 7.58 14.99
C ASN A 118 4.94 8.28 14.29
N ILE A 119 3.83 7.57 14.15
CA ILE A 119 2.58 8.08 13.62
C ILE A 119 1.55 7.97 14.72
N MET A 120 0.90 9.07 15.05
CA MET A 120 -0.13 9.14 16.07
C MET A 120 -1.45 9.57 15.46
N LEU A 121 -2.54 9.13 16.10
CA LEU A 121 -3.91 9.48 15.74
C LEU A 121 -4.65 9.98 16.98
N LYS A 122 -5.29 11.15 16.88
CA LYS A 122 -6.21 11.65 17.90
C LYS A 122 -7.58 10.98 17.78
N THR A 123 -8.32 10.86 18.88
CA THR A 123 -9.69 10.35 18.87
C THR A 123 -10.62 11.16 17.96
N THR A 124 -10.31 12.45 17.77
CA THR A 124 -10.98 13.36 16.82
C THR A 124 -10.61 13.12 15.35
N GLY A 125 -9.87 12.05 15.04
CA GLY A 125 -9.47 11.65 13.68
C GLY A 125 -8.22 12.33 13.12
N HIS A 126 -7.56 13.23 13.85
CA HIS A 126 -6.39 13.93 13.33
C HIS A 126 -5.13 13.06 13.39
N MET A 127 -4.51 12.80 12.24
CA MET A 127 -3.24 12.09 12.11
C MET A 127 -2.07 13.07 12.18
N PHE A 128 -0.99 12.68 12.85
CA PHE A 128 0.25 13.46 12.86
C PHE A 128 1.48 12.59 13.08
N HIS A 129 2.62 13.07 12.59
CA HIS A 129 3.92 12.45 12.84
C HIS A 129 4.57 13.03 14.09
N ILE A 130 5.34 12.20 14.77
CA ILE A 130 6.24 12.57 15.87
C ILE A 130 7.64 12.05 15.56
N ASP A 131 8.62 12.48 16.36
CA ASP A 131 10.02 12.05 16.27
C ASP A 131 10.63 12.32 14.89
N PHE A 132 11.13 13.54 14.72
CA PHE A 132 11.72 14.02 13.46
C PHE A 132 13.25 13.99 13.48
N GLY A 133 13.85 13.13 14.30
CA GLY A 133 15.30 13.06 14.49
C GLY A 133 16.11 12.71 13.22
N ARG A 134 15.45 12.40 12.09
CA ARG A 134 16.08 12.15 10.79
C ARG A 134 15.23 12.72 9.65
N PHE A 135 15.76 13.71 8.94
CA PHE A 135 15.11 14.38 7.81
C PHE A 135 16.08 14.61 6.64
N LEU A 136 15.61 15.16 5.52
CA LEU A 136 16.36 15.39 4.26
C LEU A 136 16.90 14.13 3.56
N GLY A 137 16.25 12.98 3.76
CA GLY A 137 16.62 11.75 3.05
C GLY A 137 17.81 10.99 3.64
N HIS A 138 18.32 11.41 4.80
CA HIS A 138 19.30 10.70 5.64
C HIS A 138 18.68 9.45 6.30
N ALA A 139 18.25 8.52 5.44
CA ALA A 139 17.60 7.29 5.85
C ALA A 139 18.58 6.31 6.51
N GLN A 140 18.08 5.51 7.45
CA GLN A 140 18.85 4.39 7.98
C GLN A 140 19.14 3.39 6.85
N MET A 141 20.42 3.05 6.71
CA MET A 141 20.90 2.05 5.76
C MET A 141 20.97 0.69 6.46
N PHE A 142 20.40 -0.35 5.85
CA PHE A 142 20.65 -1.73 6.27
C PHE A 142 21.62 -2.36 5.25
N GLY A 143 22.92 -2.34 5.57
CA GLY A 143 23.97 -2.58 4.57
C GLY A 143 23.99 -1.46 3.52
N ASN A 144 24.00 -1.80 2.23
CA ASN A 144 23.98 -0.83 1.12
C ASN A 144 22.57 -0.45 0.64
N ILE A 145 21.52 -0.84 1.38
CA ILE A 145 20.13 -0.67 0.98
C ILE A 145 19.43 0.30 1.93
N LYS A 146 18.77 1.34 1.38
CA LYS A 146 17.88 2.23 2.14
C LYS A 146 16.73 1.42 2.75
N ARG A 147 16.58 1.51 4.07
CA ARG A 147 15.53 0.83 4.85
C ARG A 147 14.13 1.36 4.47
N ASP A 148 14.02 2.67 4.24
CA ASP A 148 12.81 3.33 3.76
C ASP A 148 12.83 3.49 2.24
N ARG A 149 12.00 2.71 1.56
CA ARG A 149 11.88 2.72 0.09
C ARG A 149 10.62 3.44 -0.41
N ALA A 150 9.62 3.60 0.45
CA ALA A 150 8.40 4.32 0.10
C ALA A 150 8.66 5.84 0.16
N PRO A 151 8.08 6.63 -0.75
CA PRO A 151 8.17 8.09 -0.72
C PRO A 151 7.68 8.68 0.61
N PHE A 152 6.54 8.18 1.11
CA PHE A 152 5.97 8.48 2.43
C PHE A 152 5.18 7.27 2.93
N VAL A 153 4.72 7.31 4.19
CA VAL A 153 3.86 6.25 4.73
C VAL A 153 2.44 6.47 4.27
N PHE A 154 1.91 5.49 3.54
CA PHE A 154 0.50 5.42 3.22
C PHE A 154 0.11 3.94 3.11
N THR A 155 -0.58 3.43 4.12
CA THR A 155 -0.89 1.99 4.27
C THR A 155 -2.32 1.66 3.89
N SER A 156 -2.62 0.36 3.74
CA SER A 156 -3.94 -0.08 3.27
C SER A 156 -5.06 0.15 4.30
N ASP A 157 -4.75 0.19 5.59
CA ASP A 157 -5.69 0.60 6.64
C ASP A 157 -6.03 2.10 6.57
N MET A 158 -5.06 2.96 6.23
CA MET A 158 -5.32 4.38 5.95
C MET A 158 -6.21 4.53 4.72
N ALA A 159 -5.91 3.80 3.64
CA ALA A 159 -6.73 3.80 2.44
C ALA A 159 -8.15 3.26 2.69
N TYR A 160 -8.32 2.27 3.57
CA TYR A 160 -9.62 1.74 3.96
C TYR A 160 -10.49 2.82 4.63
N VAL A 161 -9.92 3.59 5.56
CA VAL A 161 -10.60 4.73 6.21
C VAL A 161 -11.03 5.77 5.17
N ILE A 162 -10.12 6.18 4.28
CA ILE A 162 -10.41 7.19 3.25
C ILE A 162 -11.52 6.70 2.31
N ASN A 163 -11.46 5.43 1.90
CA ASN A 163 -12.44 4.86 0.99
C ASN A 163 -13.81 4.64 1.64
N GLY A 164 -13.85 4.46 2.97
CA GLY A 164 -15.01 3.91 3.67
C GLY A 164 -15.20 2.42 3.38
N GLY A 165 -14.13 1.69 3.04
CA GLY A 165 -14.19 0.28 2.64
C GLY A 165 -12.99 -0.20 1.84
N ASP A 166 -13.08 -1.43 1.31
CA ASP A 166 -11.98 -2.10 0.61
C ASP A 166 -11.73 -1.57 -0.81
N LYS A 167 -12.73 -0.91 -1.41
CA LYS A 167 -12.68 -0.47 -2.81
C LYS A 167 -12.43 1.03 -2.93
N PRO A 168 -11.68 1.49 -3.95
CA PRO A 168 -11.55 2.91 -4.26
C PRO A 168 -12.91 3.60 -4.41
N SER A 169 -13.09 4.73 -3.73
CA SER A 169 -14.31 5.55 -3.78
C SER A 169 -14.01 7.00 -4.21
N SER A 170 -15.05 7.82 -4.34
CA SER A 170 -14.89 9.25 -4.67
C SER A 170 -14.06 9.99 -3.62
N ARG A 171 -14.14 9.60 -2.34
CA ARG A 171 -13.32 10.17 -1.26
C ARG A 171 -11.82 9.99 -1.50
N PHE A 172 -11.42 8.91 -2.19
CA PHE A 172 -10.02 8.72 -2.58
C PHE A 172 -9.59 9.69 -3.68
N HIS A 173 -10.50 10.08 -4.59
CA HIS A 173 -10.22 11.14 -5.56
C HIS A 173 -9.98 12.46 -4.81
N ASP A 174 -10.86 12.79 -3.87
CA ASP A 174 -10.75 14.00 -3.06
C ASP A 174 -9.42 14.02 -2.27
N PHE A 175 -9.02 12.87 -1.71
CA PHE A 175 -7.71 12.73 -1.03
C PHE A 175 -6.52 12.96 -1.98
N VAL A 176 -6.55 12.40 -3.20
CA VAL A 176 -5.48 12.60 -4.20
C VAL A 176 -5.43 14.06 -4.65
N ASP A 177 -6.58 14.66 -4.98
CA ASP A 177 -6.70 16.07 -5.34
C ASP A 177 -6.15 16.96 -4.23
N LEU A 178 -6.51 16.69 -2.98
CA LEU A 178 -6.05 17.41 -1.79
C LEU A 178 -4.53 17.34 -1.64
N CYS A 179 -3.95 16.15 -1.77
CA CYS A 179 -2.49 15.96 -1.74
C CYS A 179 -1.78 16.75 -2.85
N CYS A 180 -2.29 16.66 -4.08
CA CYS A 180 -1.69 17.33 -5.24
C CYS A 180 -1.82 18.86 -5.14
N GLN A 181 -2.95 19.37 -4.63
CA GLN A 181 -3.15 20.80 -4.38
C GLN A 181 -2.18 21.29 -3.30
N ALA A 182 -2.15 20.62 -2.15
CA ALA A 182 -1.25 20.97 -1.05
C ALA A 182 0.23 20.94 -1.49
N TYR A 183 0.65 19.93 -2.25
CA TYR A 183 1.99 19.85 -2.82
C TYR A 183 2.29 21.02 -3.75
N ASN A 184 1.42 21.30 -4.73
CA ASN A 184 1.61 22.41 -5.67
C ASN A 184 1.67 23.79 -4.97
N LEU A 185 0.88 24.00 -3.92
CA LEU A 185 0.97 25.23 -3.12
C LEU A 185 2.36 25.37 -2.48
N ILE A 186 2.89 24.33 -1.84
CA ILE A 186 4.25 24.39 -1.25
C ILE A 186 5.32 24.61 -2.32
N ARG A 187 5.20 23.99 -3.50
CA ARG A 187 6.15 24.16 -4.62
C ARG A 187 6.31 25.61 -5.06
N LYS A 188 5.22 26.40 -5.07
CA LYS A 188 5.26 27.83 -5.40
C LYS A 188 6.16 28.64 -4.46
N HIS A 189 6.39 28.12 -3.25
CA HIS A 189 7.24 28.73 -2.23
C HIS A 189 8.61 28.06 -2.08
N THR A 190 9.10 27.33 -3.09
CA THR A 190 10.38 26.59 -3.03
C THR A 190 11.55 27.44 -2.52
N HIS A 191 11.71 28.68 -3.01
CA HIS A 191 12.79 29.56 -2.59
C HIS A 191 12.72 29.93 -1.10
N LEU A 192 11.53 30.04 -0.52
CA LEU A 192 11.36 30.32 0.91
C LEU A 192 11.95 29.18 1.75
N PHE A 193 11.57 27.93 1.45
CA PHE A 193 12.04 26.76 2.19
C PHE A 193 13.55 26.58 2.06
N LEU A 194 14.09 26.75 0.85
CA LEU A 194 15.54 26.63 0.62
C LEU A 194 16.33 27.71 1.36
N ASN A 195 15.84 28.97 1.38
CA ASN A 195 16.50 30.04 2.11
C ASN A 195 16.46 29.80 3.62
N LEU A 196 15.32 29.37 4.16
CA LEU A 196 15.19 29.09 5.60
C LEU A 196 16.09 27.94 6.06
N LEU A 197 16.15 26.85 5.28
CA LEU A 197 17.06 25.74 5.57
C LEU A 197 18.52 26.14 5.35
N GLY A 198 18.81 26.95 4.32
CA GLY A 198 20.17 27.46 4.06
C GLY A 198 20.72 28.31 5.20
N LEU A 199 19.88 29.11 5.87
CA LEU A 199 20.27 29.85 7.08
C LEU A 199 20.62 28.94 8.26
N MET A 200 20.16 27.69 8.26
CA MET A 200 20.36 26.72 9.35
C MET A 200 21.61 25.84 9.17
N LEU A 201 22.29 25.90 8.02
CA LEU A 201 23.49 25.08 7.74
C LEU A 201 24.60 25.26 8.79
N SER A 202 24.75 26.48 9.32
CA SER A 202 25.78 26.79 10.32
C SER A 202 25.37 26.43 11.76
N CYS A 203 24.18 25.86 11.98
CA CYS A 203 23.68 25.55 13.33
C CYS A 203 24.23 24.24 13.91
N GLY A 204 25.04 23.49 13.16
CA GLY A 204 25.62 22.22 13.62
C GLY A 204 24.56 21.14 13.84
N ILE A 205 23.56 21.08 12.96
CA ILE A 205 22.61 19.97 12.84
C ILE A 205 23.26 18.94 11.88
N PRO A 206 23.53 17.70 12.31
CA PRO A 206 24.30 16.74 11.50
C PRO A 206 23.72 16.45 10.11
N GLU A 207 22.39 16.44 9.98
CA GLU A 207 21.62 16.10 8.77
C GLU A 207 21.41 17.31 7.86
N LEU A 208 21.84 18.50 8.27
CA LEU A 208 21.77 19.74 7.51
C LEU A 208 23.10 20.48 7.68
N SER A 209 24.11 19.99 6.96
CA SER A 209 25.49 20.41 7.08
C SER A 209 26.06 21.01 5.80
N ASP A 210 25.51 20.65 4.64
CA ASP A 210 26.00 21.12 3.34
C ASP A 210 24.88 21.47 2.34
N LEU A 211 25.29 21.90 1.14
CA LEU A 211 24.37 22.27 0.07
C LEU A 211 23.72 21.05 -0.61
N GLU A 212 24.27 19.85 -0.48
CA GLU A 212 23.65 18.63 -0.99
C GLU A 212 22.39 18.27 -0.18
N ASP A 213 22.39 18.57 1.12
CA ASP A 213 21.21 18.41 1.98
C ASP A 213 20.03 19.29 1.50
N LEU A 214 20.31 20.51 1.05
CA LEU A 214 19.30 21.40 0.46
C LEU A 214 18.82 20.91 -0.91
N LYS A 215 19.69 20.22 -1.66
CA LYS A 215 19.35 19.68 -2.97
C LYS A 215 18.23 18.65 -2.87
N TYR A 216 18.14 17.89 -1.78
CA TYR A 216 17.01 16.99 -1.53
C TYR A 216 15.67 17.73 -1.63
N VAL A 217 15.53 18.86 -0.92
CA VAL A 217 14.27 19.63 -0.89
C VAL A 217 13.97 20.24 -2.24
N TYR A 218 14.98 20.75 -2.94
CA TYR A 218 14.84 21.24 -4.31
C TYR A 218 14.32 20.14 -5.25
N ASP A 219 14.95 18.96 -5.20
CA ASP A 219 14.60 17.81 -6.05
C ASP A 219 13.22 17.23 -5.68
N ALA A 220 12.82 17.30 -4.41
CA ALA A 220 11.50 16.90 -3.94
C ALA A 220 10.39 17.89 -4.35
N LEU A 221 10.68 19.20 -4.34
CA LEU A 221 9.73 20.24 -4.75
C LEU A 221 9.63 20.40 -6.28
N ARG A 222 10.67 20.03 -7.03
CA ARG A 222 10.65 20.07 -8.51
C ARG A 222 10.14 21.41 -9.06
N PRO A 223 10.69 22.57 -8.67
CA PRO A 223 10.13 23.88 -9.02
C PRO A 223 10.03 24.14 -10.54
N GLN A 224 10.83 23.43 -11.33
CA GLN A 224 10.83 23.54 -12.80
C GLN A 224 9.63 22.86 -13.49
N ASP A 225 8.93 21.96 -12.81
CA ASP A 225 7.83 21.21 -13.41
C ASP A 225 6.55 22.07 -13.49
N SER A 226 5.69 21.82 -14.48
CA SER A 226 4.37 22.44 -14.49
C SER A 226 3.48 21.89 -13.36
N GLU A 227 2.41 22.61 -12.99
CA GLU A 227 1.46 22.12 -11.98
C GLU A 227 0.87 20.75 -12.36
N ALA A 228 0.59 20.52 -13.64
CA ALA A 228 0.05 19.26 -14.13
C ALA A 228 1.09 18.12 -14.09
N ASP A 229 2.35 18.39 -14.42
CA ASP A 229 3.44 17.40 -14.32
C ASP A 229 3.68 17.02 -12.85
N ALA A 230 3.64 18.01 -11.95
CA ALA A 230 3.76 17.80 -10.51
C ALA A 230 2.59 17.01 -9.92
N THR A 231 1.35 17.27 -10.36
CA THR A 231 0.17 16.48 -10.00
C THR A 231 0.32 15.02 -10.45
N THR A 232 0.74 14.80 -11.70
CA THR A 232 1.02 13.46 -12.23
C THR A 232 2.09 12.76 -11.40
N TYR A 233 3.16 13.47 -11.06
CA TYR A 233 4.27 12.96 -10.28
C TYR A 233 3.83 12.55 -8.87
N PHE A 234 3.15 13.44 -8.14
CA PHE A 234 2.73 13.17 -6.77
C PHE A 234 1.67 12.06 -6.69
N THR A 235 0.79 11.96 -7.69
CA THR A 235 -0.17 10.83 -7.82
C THR A 235 0.57 9.50 -7.87
N ARG A 236 1.66 9.40 -8.65
CA ARG A 236 2.48 8.17 -8.69
C ARG A 236 3.16 7.87 -7.36
N LEU A 237 3.51 8.90 -6.57
CA LEU A 237 4.05 8.68 -5.22
C LEU A 237 2.99 8.08 -4.28
N ILE A 238 1.73 8.53 -4.38
CA ILE A 238 0.60 7.94 -3.62
C ILE A 238 0.43 6.46 -3.99
N GLU A 239 0.35 6.15 -5.29
CA GLU A 239 0.22 4.78 -5.78
C GLU A 239 1.39 3.89 -5.35
N SER A 240 2.63 4.40 -5.48
CA SER A 240 3.83 3.68 -5.06
C SER A 240 3.89 3.45 -3.55
N SER A 241 3.37 4.39 -2.76
CA SER A 241 3.34 4.27 -1.30
C SER A 241 2.29 3.24 -0.86
N LEU A 242 1.08 3.29 -1.45
CA LEU A 242 0.01 2.32 -1.19
C LEU A 242 0.41 0.88 -1.54
N GLY A 243 1.12 0.70 -2.65
CA GLY A 243 1.62 -0.61 -3.11
C GLY A 243 2.84 -1.13 -2.35
N SER A 244 3.41 -0.36 -1.42
CA SER A 244 4.67 -0.70 -0.76
C SER A 244 4.50 -1.80 0.31
N VAL A 245 4.85 -3.04 -0.07
CA VAL A 245 4.98 -4.17 0.88
C VAL A 245 6.11 -3.92 1.89
N ALA A 246 7.12 -3.14 1.54
CA ALA A 246 8.25 -2.81 2.40
C ALA A 246 7.81 -2.03 3.65
N THR A 247 6.84 -1.12 3.51
CA THR A 247 6.29 -0.33 4.64
C THR A 247 5.59 -1.24 5.65
N LYS A 248 4.72 -2.14 5.17
CA LYS A 248 4.04 -3.14 6.02
C LYS A 248 5.03 -4.07 6.72
N LEU A 249 6.09 -4.48 6.03
CA LEU A 249 7.15 -5.31 6.61
C LEU A 249 7.96 -4.55 7.68
N ASN A 250 8.28 -3.27 7.46
CA ASN A 250 8.96 -2.46 8.46
C ASN A 250 8.11 -2.35 9.73
N PHE A 251 6.81 -2.08 9.59
CA PHE A 251 5.87 -2.00 10.72
C PHE A 251 5.82 -3.31 11.51
N PHE A 252 5.79 -4.45 10.81
CA PHE A 252 5.84 -5.75 11.44
C PHE A 252 7.15 -6.01 12.21
N ILE A 253 8.30 -5.63 11.64
CA ILE A 253 9.60 -5.75 12.31
C ILE A 253 9.63 -4.86 13.58
N HIS A 254 9.11 -3.64 13.50
CA HIS A 254 8.97 -2.75 14.67
C HIS A 254 8.06 -3.35 15.75
N ASN A 255 6.90 -3.89 15.35
CA ASN A 255 6.00 -4.58 16.27
C ASN A 255 6.72 -5.70 17.03
N LEU A 256 7.52 -6.52 16.32
CA LEU A 256 8.26 -7.63 16.89
C LEU A 256 9.44 -7.18 17.76
N ALA A 257 10.16 -6.13 17.37
CA ALA A 257 11.30 -5.60 18.12
C ALA A 257 10.87 -5.03 19.47
N GLN A 258 9.75 -4.31 19.53
CA GLN A 258 9.21 -3.76 20.77
C GLN A 258 8.69 -4.83 21.73
N MET A 259 8.19 -5.96 21.22
CA MET A 259 7.87 -7.13 22.07
C MET A 259 9.11 -7.74 22.73
N LYS A 260 10.32 -7.57 22.16
CA LYS A 260 11.57 -8.03 22.79
C LYS A 260 12.04 -7.13 23.94
N PHE A 261 11.49 -5.92 24.09
CA PHE A 261 11.87 -4.98 25.16
C PHE A 261 10.78 -4.81 26.25
N ALA A 262 9.56 -5.29 26.02
CA ALA A 262 8.56 -5.48 27.07
C ALA A 262 8.76 -6.87 27.71
N GLY A 263 9.53 -6.92 28.80
CA GLY A 263 9.98 -8.17 29.41
C GLY A 263 8.86 -9.15 29.78
N SER A 264 9.02 -10.40 29.35
CA SER A 264 8.70 -11.62 30.08
C SER A 264 9.35 -12.80 29.36
N GLU A 265 9.79 -13.81 30.10
CA GLU A 265 10.24 -15.13 29.60
C GLU A 265 9.09 -15.91 28.92
N ALA A 266 8.41 -15.32 27.94
CA ALA A 266 7.36 -15.97 27.19
C ALA A 266 8.00 -16.72 26.01
N ARG A 267 7.99 -18.05 26.08
CA ARG A 267 8.34 -18.91 24.95
C ARG A 267 7.50 -18.50 23.73
N PRO A 268 8.07 -18.42 22.52
CA PRO A 268 7.31 -18.08 21.33
C PRO A 268 6.19 -19.12 21.08
N THR A 269 4.97 -18.65 20.84
CA THR A 269 3.77 -19.45 20.52
C THR A 269 3.39 -19.27 19.06
N LEU A 270 2.60 -20.16 18.42
CA LEU A 270 2.09 -19.97 17.05
C LEU A 270 0.72 -19.26 17.08
N SER A 271 0.52 -18.25 16.24
CA SER A 271 -0.64 -17.34 16.28
C SER A 271 -1.96 -18.02 15.93
N PHE A 272 -1.88 -19.07 15.10
CA PHE A 272 -3.02 -19.84 14.64
C PHE A 272 -3.36 -21.03 15.56
N ALA A 273 -2.53 -21.31 16.57
CA ALA A 273 -2.71 -22.46 17.45
C ALA A 273 -3.32 -22.03 18.79
N PRO A 274 -4.47 -22.61 19.20
CA PRO A 274 -5.17 -22.21 20.42
C PRO A 274 -4.44 -22.66 21.70
N ARG A 275 -3.57 -23.67 21.61
CA ARG A 275 -2.77 -24.22 22.71
C ARG A 275 -1.38 -24.63 22.20
N THR A 276 -0.39 -24.61 23.09
CA THR A 276 0.96 -25.11 22.79
C THR A 276 1.02 -26.60 23.08
N HIS A 277 1.54 -27.37 22.13
CA HIS A 277 1.74 -28.81 22.25
C HIS A 277 3.22 -29.13 22.34
N SER A 278 3.57 -30.05 23.23
CA SER A 278 4.92 -30.56 23.43
C SER A 278 5.02 -32.05 23.10
N LEU A 279 6.24 -32.55 23.02
CA LEU A 279 6.55 -33.98 22.88
C LEU A 279 5.79 -34.86 23.90
N GLN A 280 5.63 -34.38 25.14
CA GLN A 280 4.93 -35.12 26.21
C GLN A 280 3.42 -35.19 25.99
N THR A 281 2.82 -34.14 25.44
CA THR A 281 1.36 -34.05 25.22
C THR A 281 0.89 -34.63 23.89
N ALA A 282 1.76 -34.64 22.87
CA ALA A 282 1.38 -34.99 21.50
C ALA A 282 2.06 -36.26 20.97
N GLY A 283 2.98 -36.88 21.73
CA GLY A 283 3.76 -38.04 21.29
C GLY A 283 4.80 -37.69 20.22
N ARG A 284 5.85 -38.52 20.09
CA ARG A 284 6.96 -38.24 19.17
C ARG A 284 6.51 -38.34 17.72
N ILE A 285 6.82 -37.31 16.92
CA ILE A 285 6.60 -37.35 15.47
C ILE A 285 7.66 -38.27 14.86
N ARG A 286 7.20 -39.31 14.16
CA ARG A 286 8.03 -40.28 13.46
C ARG A 286 8.33 -39.81 12.03
N ASP A 287 7.27 -39.49 11.27
CA ASP A 287 7.36 -39.09 9.87
C ASP A 287 6.28 -38.04 9.54
N VAL A 288 6.58 -37.15 8.58
CA VAL A 288 5.63 -36.18 8.01
C VAL A 288 5.72 -36.20 6.50
N PHE A 289 4.57 -36.34 5.82
CA PHE A 289 4.48 -36.41 4.36
C PHE A 289 3.58 -35.29 3.84
N LEU A 290 3.99 -34.59 2.79
CA LEU A 290 3.05 -33.75 2.03
C LEU A 290 2.22 -34.64 1.11
N CYS A 291 0.91 -34.67 1.31
CA CYS A 291 0.02 -35.46 0.47
C CYS A 291 -0.34 -34.72 -0.82
N ARG A 292 -0.73 -33.44 -0.71
CA ARG A 292 -1.19 -32.60 -1.83
C ARG A 292 -1.26 -31.13 -1.43
N HIS A 293 -1.42 -30.26 -2.42
CA HIS A 293 -1.80 -28.86 -2.22
C HIS A 293 -3.19 -28.60 -2.82
N GLU A 294 -4.01 -27.82 -2.13
CA GLU A 294 -5.36 -27.44 -2.56
C GLU A 294 -5.40 -25.94 -2.81
N ARG A 295 -6.04 -25.51 -3.90
CA ARG A 295 -6.32 -24.10 -4.17
C ARG A 295 -7.58 -23.70 -3.44
N VAL A 296 -7.46 -22.80 -2.48
CA VAL A 296 -8.61 -22.27 -1.74
C VAL A 296 -8.96 -20.90 -2.30
N PHE A 297 -10.24 -20.70 -2.61
CA PHE A 297 -10.78 -19.47 -3.22
C PHE A 297 -11.55 -18.58 -2.23
N ASN A 298 -11.58 -18.91 -0.94
CA ASN A 298 -12.33 -18.14 0.06
C ASN A 298 -11.69 -18.29 1.46
N PRO A 299 -11.32 -17.23 2.21
CA PRO A 299 -11.59 -15.80 1.97
C PRO A 299 -10.47 -15.03 1.23
N SER A 300 -9.38 -15.69 0.83
CA SER A 300 -8.32 -15.12 -0.02
C SER A 300 -7.74 -16.21 -0.95
N LYS A 301 -7.21 -15.82 -2.12
CA LYS A 301 -6.60 -16.76 -3.08
C LYS A 301 -5.30 -17.31 -2.50
N GLY A 302 -5.31 -18.56 -2.02
CA GLY A 302 -4.17 -19.18 -1.35
C GLY A 302 -3.99 -20.66 -1.68
N TYR A 303 -2.83 -21.20 -1.32
CA TYR A 303 -2.55 -22.64 -1.35
C TYR A 303 -2.58 -23.19 0.07
N THR A 304 -3.34 -24.25 0.29
CA THR A 304 -3.34 -25.04 1.51
C THR A 304 -2.60 -26.34 1.27
N TYR A 305 -1.68 -26.69 2.15
CA TYR A 305 -0.87 -27.90 2.09
C TYR A 305 -1.44 -28.95 3.03
N VAL A 306 -1.79 -30.12 2.48
CA VAL A 306 -2.34 -31.25 3.23
C VAL A 306 -1.19 -32.17 3.61
N LEU A 307 -0.91 -32.29 4.91
CA LEU A 307 0.22 -33.02 5.47
C LEU A 307 -0.29 -34.24 6.26
N LYS A 308 0.35 -35.39 6.10
CA LYS A 308 0.11 -36.59 6.90
C LYS A 308 1.22 -36.71 7.95
N VAL A 309 0.85 -36.72 9.22
CA VAL A 309 1.75 -36.76 10.38
C VAL A 309 1.62 -38.11 11.06
N GLN A 310 2.68 -38.90 11.04
CA GLN A 310 2.77 -40.19 11.71
C GLN A 310 3.54 -40.04 13.02
N ARG A 311 2.95 -40.54 14.12
CA ARG A 311 3.53 -40.48 15.47
C ARG A 311 3.92 -41.89 15.93
N GLU A 312 4.95 -41.99 16.76
CA GLU A 312 5.32 -43.26 17.40
C GLU A 312 4.17 -43.75 18.29
N GLY A 313 3.73 -45.00 18.08
CA GLY A 313 2.66 -45.64 18.87
C GLY A 313 1.22 -45.37 18.41
N ALA A 314 0.99 -44.52 17.41
CA ALA A 314 -0.34 -44.29 16.84
C ALA A 314 -0.63 -45.28 15.69
N ALA A 315 -1.79 -45.95 15.72
CA ALA A 315 -2.20 -46.91 14.68
C ALA A 315 -2.55 -46.22 13.34
N GLU A 316 -3.04 -44.98 13.40
CA GLU A 316 -3.40 -44.17 12.23
C GLU A 316 -2.64 -42.85 12.20
N ALA A 317 -2.35 -42.36 10.99
CA ALA A 317 -1.65 -41.09 10.80
C ALA A 317 -2.65 -39.94 10.69
N ALA A 318 -2.37 -38.83 11.37
CA ALA A 318 -3.23 -37.66 11.38
C ALA A 318 -3.03 -36.83 10.09
N VAL A 319 -4.10 -36.25 9.55
CA VAL A 319 -4.03 -35.32 8.42
C VAL A 319 -4.21 -33.89 8.94
N VAL A 320 -3.31 -32.99 8.59
CA VAL A 320 -3.33 -31.57 9.01
C VAL A 320 -3.18 -30.65 7.80
N GLN A 321 -3.88 -29.52 7.81
CA GLN A 321 -3.85 -28.54 6.73
C GLN A 321 -3.15 -27.23 7.14
N ARG A 322 -2.17 -26.79 6.37
CA ARG A 322 -1.39 -25.57 6.67
C ARG A 322 -1.26 -24.64 5.48
N THR A 323 -1.28 -23.33 5.71
CA THR A 323 -1.04 -22.34 4.66
C THR A 323 0.44 -21.98 4.57
N PHE A 324 0.86 -21.39 3.44
CA PHE A 324 2.22 -20.88 3.30
C PHE A 324 2.58 -19.84 4.37
N GLU A 325 1.62 -18.99 4.76
CA GLU A 325 1.80 -17.98 5.81
C GLU A 325 2.09 -18.62 7.17
N GLU A 326 1.41 -19.72 7.51
CA GLU A 326 1.64 -20.47 8.74
C GLU A 326 3.04 -21.13 8.73
N PHE A 327 3.49 -21.65 7.58
CA PHE A 327 4.86 -22.16 7.43
C PHE A 327 5.91 -21.05 7.63
N GLN A 328 5.66 -19.88 7.07
CA GLN A 328 6.55 -18.73 7.21
C GLN A 328 6.59 -18.23 8.66
N GLU A 329 5.46 -18.24 9.36
CA GLU A 329 5.38 -17.93 10.79
C GLU A 329 6.21 -18.90 11.64
N LEU A 330 6.07 -20.21 11.42
CA LEU A 330 6.87 -21.23 12.10
C LEU A 330 8.37 -20.97 11.89
N HIS A 331 8.79 -20.75 10.64
CA HIS A 331 10.19 -20.49 10.30
C HIS A 331 10.74 -19.25 11.01
N ASN A 332 9.98 -18.15 10.99
CA ASN A 332 10.37 -16.91 11.66
C ASN A 332 10.51 -17.11 13.18
N LYS A 333 9.61 -17.88 13.80
CA LYS A 333 9.64 -18.15 15.25
C LYS A 333 10.75 -19.12 15.64
N LEU A 334 11.05 -20.13 14.82
CA LEU A 334 12.21 -21.00 15.03
C LEU A 334 13.53 -20.23 14.97
N ARG A 335 13.66 -19.21 14.11
CA ARG A 335 14.84 -18.32 14.07
C ARG A 335 15.04 -17.46 15.31
N LEU A 336 13.99 -17.26 16.11
CA LEU A 336 14.10 -16.57 17.40
C LEU A 336 14.60 -17.51 18.51
N VAL A 337 14.41 -18.83 18.33
CA VAL A 337 14.75 -19.85 19.33
C VAL A 337 16.10 -20.51 19.04
N PHE A 338 16.49 -20.61 17.76
CA PHE A 338 17.72 -21.27 17.33
C PHE A 338 18.67 -20.30 16.60
N PRO A 339 19.99 -20.34 16.89
CA PRO A 339 20.99 -19.59 16.14
C PRO A 339 20.90 -19.82 14.62
N SER A 340 21.08 -18.77 13.83
CA SER A 340 20.96 -18.79 12.35
C SER A 340 21.85 -19.81 11.65
N SER A 341 22.88 -20.34 12.32
CA SER A 341 23.78 -21.39 11.85
C SER A 341 23.17 -22.81 11.87
N LEU A 342 22.00 -22.98 12.51
CA LEU A 342 21.31 -24.26 12.70
C LEU A 342 20.04 -24.41 11.85
N LEU A 343 19.67 -23.37 11.08
CA LEU A 343 18.46 -23.32 10.25
C LEU A 343 18.81 -22.93 8.80
N PRO A 344 18.14 -23.51 7.78
CA PRO A 344 18.42 -23.21 6.37
C PRO A 344 18.15 -21.74 6.00
N ARG A 345 18.89 -21.25 4.99
CA ARG A 345 18.73 -19.88 4.44
C ARG A 345 17.39 -19.75 3.70
N LYS A 346 16.94 -18.50 3.45
CA LYS A 346 15.61 -18.24 2.86
C LYS A 346 15.50 -18.79 1.43
N GLU A 347 16.58 -18.75 0.66
CA GLU A 347 16.62 -19.36 -0.68
C GLU A 347 16.63 -20.91 -0.61
N GLU A 348 17.23 -21.47 0.44
CA GLU A 348 17.25 -22.91 0.69
C GLU A 348 15.92 -23.44 1.23
N LEU A 349 15.07 -22.62 1.88
CA LEU A 349 13.76 -23.04 2.36
C LEU A 349 12.80 -23.38 1.21
N ASN A 350 12.85 -22.61 0.11
CA ASN A 350 12.15 -22.96 -1.13
C ASN A 350 12.64 -24.31 -1.67
N GLY A 351 13.95 -24.59 -1.57
CA GLY A 351 14.57 -25.86 -1.93
C GLY A 351 14.36 -27.00 -0.92
N TYR A 352 14.16 -26.70 0.37
CA TYR A 352 13.98 -27.66 1.46
C TYR A 352 12.52 -28.12 1.52
N VAL A 353 11.59 -27.19 1.29
CA VAL A 353 10.20 -27.50 0.95
C VAL A 353 10.18 -28.29 -0.35
N TRP A 354 10.93 -27.92 -1.39
CA TRP A 354 11.04 -28.72 -2.63
C TRP A 354 11.64 -30.13 -2.40
N HIS A 355 12.67 -30.29 -1.57
CA HIS A 355 13.30 -31.59 -1.27
C HIS A 355 12.48 -32.48 -0.33
N LEU A 356 11.76 -31.90 0.64
CA LEU A 356 10.75 -32.60 1.43
C LEU A 356 9.54 -33.02 0.57
N ILE A 357 9.29 -32.30 -0.54
CA ILE A 357 8.19 -32.56 -1.48
C ILE A 357 8.57 -33.58 -2.58
N HIS A 358 9.85 -33.76 -2.91
CA HIS A 358 10.31 -34.65 -3.99
C HIS A 358 11.07 -35.90 -3.52
N ALA A 359 11.14 -36.15 -2.21
CA ALA A 359 11.62 -37.43 -1.71
C ALA A 359 10.46 -38.45 -1.65
N ALA A 360 10.20 -39.13 -2.76
CA ALA A 360 9.36 -40.31 -2.81
C ALA A 360 9.94 -41.34 -3.82
N PRO A 361 9.67 -42.63 -3.60
CA PRO A 361 10.56 -43.74 -3.90
C PRO A 361 10.47 -44.19 -5.37
N GLU A 362 11.60 -44.59 -5.95
CA GLU A 362 11.70 -45.37 -7.20
C GLU A 362 11.19 -44.73 -8.51
N VAL A 363 12.02 -43.89 -9.14
CA VAL A 363 12.11 -43.82 -10.61
C VAL A 363 13.58 -43.70 -11.05
N ALA A 364 13.93 -44.56 -12.00
CA ALA A 364 15.06 -44.51 -12.94
C ALA A 364 16.45 -44.95 -12.44
N GLU A 365 16.61 -46.28 -12.46
CA GLU A 365 17.84 -46.98 -12.80
C GLU A 365 18.55 -46.39 -14.05
N VAL A 366 19.88 -46.48 -14.04
CA VAL A 366 20.86 -46.31 -15.15
C VAL A 366 21.58 -44.95 -15.30
N ARG A 367 22.91 -45.05 -15.07
CA ARG A 367 24.04 -44.21 -15.52
C ARG A 367 24.30 -42.88 -14.78
N THR A 368 25.08 -42.95 -13.71
CA THR A 368 26.56 -42.95 -13.74
C THR A 368 27.10 -42.82 -12.32
N GLY A 369 28.03 -43.71 -11.95
CA GLY A 369 28.64 -43.69 -10.64
C GLY A 369 29.45 -42.42 -10.40
N ARG A 370 29.02 -41.62 -9.41
CA ARG A 370 29.90 -40.83 -8.54
C ARG A 370 29.19 -40.63 -7.20
N ARG A 371 29.86 -41.06 -6.15
CA ARG A 371 29.47 -41.01 -4.75
C ARG A 371 29.34 -39.53 -4.33
N ALA A 372 28.16 -38.95 -4.43
CA ALA A 372 27.88 -37.63 -3.86
C ALA A 372 27.60 -37.79 -2.36
N ARG A 373 28.66 -37.70 -1.55
CA ARG A 373 28.50 -37.38 -0.12
C ARG A 373 27.83 -35.99 -0.03
N PRO A 374 26.78 -35.79 0.80
CA PRO A 374 26.27 -34.46 1.06
C PRO A 374 27.32 -33.66 1.85
N PRO A 375 27.72 -32.45 1.40
CA PRO A 375 28.63 -31.61 2.15
C PRO A 375 27.82 -30.64 3.01
N LEU A 376 27.31 -31.07 4.16
CA LEU A 376 26.80 -30.15 5.17
C LEU A 376 27.03 -30.73 6.57
N ALA A 377 28.15 -30.33 7.16
CA ALA A 377 28.40 -30.45 8.59
C ALA A 377 27.52 -29.44 9.35
N ALA A 378 26.21 -29.65 9.35
CA ALA A 378 25.36 -29.19 10.44
C ALA A 378 25.32 -30.36 11.42
N SER A 379 25.90 -30.19 12.62
CA SER A 379 26.00 -31.28 13.59
C SER A 379 24.63 -31.95 13.79
N ALA A 380 24.59 -33.28 13.81
CA ALA A 380 23.38 -34.07 14.07
C ALA A 380 22.65 -33.68 15.39
N HIS A 381 23.29 -32.86 16.22
CA HIS A 381 22.76 -32.27 17.44
C HIS A 381 21.73 -31.15 17.18
N GLY A 382 21.93 -30.32 16.15
CA GLY A 382 21.05 -29.21 15.80
C GLY A 382 19.68 -29.64 15.30
N LEU A 383 19.65 -30.62 14.40
CA LEU A 383 18.40 -31.20 13.88
C LEU A 383 17.59 -31.91 14.97
N ARG A 384 18.29 -32.51 15.93
CA ARG A 384 17.70 -33.27 17.04
C ARG A 384 17.04 -32.38 18.10
N LEU A 385 17.53 -31.15 18.28
CA LEU A 385 16.93 -30.11 19.14
C LEU A 385 15.70 -29.44 18.48
N ALA A 386 15.73 -29.23 17.16
CA ALA A 386 14.58 -28.67 16.43
C ALA A 386 13.35 -29.61 16.47
N LEU A 387 13.57 -30.93 16.42
CA LEU A 387 12.54 -31.98 16.53
C LEU A 387 11.97 -32.17 17.96
N GLN A 388 12.45 -31.41 18.94
CA GLN A 388 11.95 -31.39 20.33
C GLN A 388 11.32 -30.03 20.70
N CYS A 389 11.18 -29.12 19.74
CA CYS A 389 10.66 -27.79 19.98
C CYS A 389 9.12 -27.78 20.01
N ASP A 390 8.53 -27.19 21.06
CA ASP A 390 7.07 -27.06 21.23
C ASP A 390 6.40 -26.37 20.01
N LEU A 391 7.09 -25.45 19.33
CA LEU A 391 6.61 -24.83 18.09
C LEU A 391 6.35 -25.86 16.99
N VAL A 392 7.22 -26.86 16.84
CA VAL A 392 7.09 -27.90 15.81
C VAL A 392 5.95 -28.86 16.15
N TYR A 393 5.82 -29.27 17.42
CA TYR A 393 4.71 -30.12 17.86
C TYR A 393 3.36 -29.40 17.76
N THR A 394 3.33 -28.10 18.07
CA THR A 394 2.15 -27.26 17.91
C THR A 394 1.77 -27.09 16.45
N PHE A 395 2.75 -26.89 15.56
CA PHE A 395 2.50 -26.75 14.12
C PHE A 395 1.87 -28.01 13.52
N PHE A 396 2.29 -29.20 13.94
CA PHE A 396 1.78 -30.48 13.43
C PHE A 396 0.63 -31.09 14.26
N HIS A 397 0.07 -30.34 15.22
CA HIS A 397 -1.10 -30.79 15.96
C HIS A 397 -2.40 -30.52 15.15
N PRO A 398 -3.33 -31.49 15.06
CA PRO A 398 -4.61 -31.26 14.39
C PRO A 398 -5.38 -30.08 14.98
N LEU A 399 -5.94 -29.24 14.13
CA LEU A 399 -6.82 -28.14 14.52
C LEU A 399 -8.29 -28.51 14.27
N PRO A 400 -9.27 -27.86 14.90
CA PRO A 400 -10.70 -28.17 14.69
C PRO A 400 -11.16 -28.11 13.22
N ARG A 401 -10.45 -27.35 12.37
CA ARG A 401 -10.67 -27.28 10.92
C ARG A 401 -10.22 -28.54 10.16
N ASP A 402 -9.27 -29.27 10.72
CA ASP A 402 -8.69 -30.49 10.13
C ASP A 402 -9.66 -31.70 10.30
N GLU A 403 -10.60 -31.65 11.24
CA GLU A 403 -11.60 -32.70 11.49
C GLU A 403 -12.81 -32.65 10.52
N LYS A 404 -13.14 -31.48 9.96
CA LYS A 404 -14.29 -31.30 9.04
C LYS A 404 -14.05 -31.73 7.59
N ALA A 405 -12.81 -32.08 7.23
CA ALA A 405 -12.42 -32.39 5.85
C ALA A 405 -12.67 -33.86 5.43
N ALA A 406 -13.26 -34.69 6.30
CA ALA A 406 -13.54 -36.10 6.00
C ALA A 406 -14.93 -36.36 5.35
N GLY A 407 -15.71 -35.31 5.05
CA GLY A 407 -17.03 -35.42 4.43
C GLY A 407 -17.05 -34.92 2.98
N THR A 408 -17.34 -35.81 2.04
CA THR A 408 -17.52 -35.57 0.59
C THR A 408 -18.53 -34.47 0.29
N ASN A 409 -18.22 -33.59 -0.67
CA ASN A 409 -19.25 -32.84 -1.39
C ASN A 409 -18.93 -32.68 -2.88
N ALA A 410 -19.98 -32.96 -3.66
CA ALA A 410 -20.02 -33.06 -5.10
C ALA A 410 -19.83 -31.71 -5.82
N ALA A 411 -19.23 -31.75 -7.00
CA ALA A 411 -19.07 -30.61 -7.89
C ALA A 411 -20.42 -30.15 -8.47
N PRO A 412 -20.71 -28.84 -8.54
CA PRO A 412 -21.86 -28.35 -9.29
C PRO A 412 -21.55 -28.29 -10.79
N LYS A 413 -22.52 -28.76 -11.58
CA LYS A 413 -22.54 -28.73 -13.06
C LYS A 413 -22.57 -27.29 -13.59
N ALA A 414 -21.89 -27.09 -14.72
CA ALA A 414 -21.96 -25.87 -15.52
C ALA A 414 -23.38 -25.69 -16.10
N ALA A 415 -23.93 -24.48 -15.99
CA ALA A 415 -25.14 -24.06 -16.68
C ALA A 415 -24.76 -23.36 -18.00
N ASP A 416 -25.50 -23.70 -19.05
CA ASP A 416 -25.38 -23.16 -20.41
C ASP A 416 -25.50 -21.63 -20.44
N ALA A 417 -24.46 -20.95 -20.94
CA ALA A 417 -24.49 -19.51 -21.22
C ALA A 417 -24.71 -19.29 -22.72
N THR A 418 -25.82 -18.62 -23.02
CA THR A 418 -26.25 -18.17 -24.34
C THR A 418 -25.31 -17.07 -24.86
N TRP A 419 -24.87 -17.16 -26.12
CA TRP A 419 -24.00 -16.19 -26.77
C TRP A 419 -24.79 -14.93 -27.18
N ALA A 420 -24.91 -13.95 -26.28
CA ALA A 420 -25.37 -12.61 -26.60
C ALA A 420 -24.27 -11.57 -26.34
N ARG A 421 -24.15 -10.59 -27.24
CA ARG A 421 -23.18 -9.49 -27.16
C ARG A 421 -23.38 -8.69 -25.86
N PRO A 422 -22.36 -8.49 -25.01
CA PRO A 422 -22.53 -7.75 -23.77
C PRO A 422 -22.54 -6.24 -24.06
N VAL A 423 -23.73 -5.64 -23.99
CA VAL A 423 -23.87 -4.19 -23.82
C VAL A 423 -23.80 -3.94 -22.32
N GLY A 424 -22.65 -3.42 -21.84
CA GLY A 424 -22.52 -2.95 -20.46
C GLY A 424 -23.46 -1.76 -20.23
N LYS A 425 -24.00 -1.64 -19.01
CA LYS A 425 -24.77 -0.45 -18.63
C LYS A 425 -23.79 0.74 -18.58
N VAL A 426 -23.96 1.68 -19.49
CA VAL A 426 -23.05 2.83 -19.65
C VAL A 426 -23.39 3.90 -18.60
N GLY A 427 -22.38 4.51 -17.97
CA GLY A 427 -22.60 5.58 -16.99
C GLY A 427 -21.33 6.08 -16.30
N GLY A 428 -21.50 6.98 -15.34
CA GLY A 428 -20.43 7.59 -14.55
C GLY A 428 -20.10 9.02 -14.99
N GLU A 429 -19.05 9.59 -14.41
CA GLU A 429 -18.57 10.93 -14.73
C GLU A 429 -17.05 10.92 -14.82
N VAL A 430 -16.49 11.67 -15.77
CA VAL A 430 -15.04 11.87 -15.93
C VAL A 430 -14.66 13.31 -15.57
N LYS A 431 -13.66 13.48 -14.72
CA LYS A 431 -13.06 14.78 -14.41
C LYS A 431 -11.91 15.05 -15.38
N LEU A 432 -11.99 16.17 -16.09
CA LEU A 432 -10.98 16.59 -17.05
C LEU A 432 -10.46 17.99 -16.72
N SER A 433 -9.21 18.24 -17.08
CA SER A 433 -8.70 19.58 -17.34
C SER A 433 -8.33 19.70 -18.83
N ILE A 434 -8.82 20.74 -19.49
CA ILE A 434 -8.61 20.99 -20.91
C ILE A 434 -8.03 22.40 -21.07
N SER A 435 -6.88 22.52 -21.74
CA SER A 435 -6.24 23.81 -22.01
C SER A 435 -5.55 23.81 -23.38
N TYR A 436 -5.38 24.99 -23.96
CA TYR A 436 -4.69 25.16 -25.24
C TYR A 436 -3.58 26.21 -25.14
N LYS A 437 -2.35 25.81 -25.44
CA LYS A 437 -1.18 26.71 -25.47
C LYS A 437 -0.17 26.24 -26.51
N ASN A 438 0.57 27.16 -27.12
CA ASN A 438 1.67 26.87 -28.05
C ASN A 438 1.30 25.90 -29.18
N ASN A 439 0.13 26.07 -29.80
CA ASN A 439 -0.41 25.18 -30.84
C ASN A 439 -0.60 23.71 -30.40
N LYS A 440 -0.78 23.49 -29.10
CA LYS A 440 -1.02 22.17 -28.51
C LYS A 440 -2.29 22.22 -27.65
N LEU A 441 -3.13 21.21 -27.84
CA LEU A 441 -4.29 20.96 -26.97
C LEU A 441 -3.88 19.91 -25.92
N PHE A 442 -4.04 20.27 -24.65
CA PHE A 442 -3.72 19.46 -23.49
C PHE A 442 -5.01 18.98 -22.86
N ILE A 443 -5.14 17.68 -22.67
CA ILE A 443 -6.28 17.03 -22.02
C ILE A 443 -5.75 16.19 -20.88
N MET A 444 -5.90 16.68 -19.66
CA MET A 444 -5.57 15.95 -18.44
C MET A 444 -6.78 15.14 -18.02
N VAL A 445 -6.68 13.82 -18.12
CA VAL A 445 -7.66 12.88 -17.60
C VAL A 445 -7.36 12.67 -16.13
N MET A 446 -8.21 13.16 -15.22
CA MET A 446 -7.93 13.16 -13.78
C MET A 446 -8.52 11.93 -13.09
N HIS A 447 -9.85 11.89 -12.95
CA HIS A 447 -10.59 10.85 -12.24
C HIS A 447 -11.80 10.41 -13.06
N ILE A 448 -12.26 9.19 -12.84
CA ILE A 448 -13.60 8.76 -13.23
C ILE A 448 -14.28 8.20 -11.99
N ARG A 449 -15.55 8.51 -11.80
CA ARG A 449 -16.36 7.95 -10.71
C ARG A 449 -17.67 7.36 -11.22
N GLY A 450 -18.20 6.41 -10.47
CA GLY A 450 -19.52 5.86 -10.71
C GLY A 450 -19.66 4.99 -11.96
N LEU A 451 -18.56 4.38 -12.43
CA LEU A 451 -18.66 3.35 -13.47
C LEU A 451 -19.50 2.17 -12.95
N GLN A 452 -20.20 1.50 -13.86
CA GLN A 452 -20.96 0.31 -13.51
C GLN A 452 -20.06 -0.93 -13.53
N PRO A 453 -20.24 -1.87 -12.58
CA PRO A 453 -19.64 -3.19 -12.67
C PRO A 453 -20.00 -3.88 -13.99
N LEU A 454 -19.16 -4.82 -14.40
CA LEU A 454 -19.43 -5.69 -15.53
C LEU A 454 -20.64 -6.62 -15.23
N GLN A 455 -21.19 -7.26 -16.27
CA GLN A 455 -22.40 -8.09 -16.13
C GLN A 455 -22.22 -9.28 -15.19
N ASP A 456 -20.99 -9.74 -14.99
CA ASP A 456 -20.61 -10.80 -14.05
C ASP A 456 -20.42 -10.31 -12.59
N GLY A 457 -20.65 -9.02 -12.35
CA GLY A 457 -20.50 -8.37 -11.04
C GLY A 457 -19.06 -7.97 -10.71
N ASN A 458 -18.08 -8.24 -11.58
CA ASN A 458 -16.70 -7.81 -11.37
C ASN A 458 -16.52 -6.33 -11.68
N ASP A 459 -15.58 -5.69 -10.99
CA ASP A 459 -15.16 -4.33 -11.34
C ASP A 459 -14.38 -4.35 -12.67
N PRO A 460 -14.59 -3.36 -13.54
CA PRO A 460 -13.92 -3.31 -14.85
C PRO A 460 -12.43 -2.97 -14.71
N ASP A 461 -11.71 -3.13 -15.84
CA ASP A 461 -10.34 -2.65 -16.02
C ASP A 461 -10.34 -1.39 -16.93
N PRO A 462 -10.78 -0.20 -16.44
CA PRO A 462 -11.07 0.93 -17.29
C PRO A 462 -9.82 1.62 -17.84
N TYR A 463 -9.90 2.07 -19.09
CA TYR A 463 -9.00 3.05 -19.69
C TYR A 463 -9.78 4.06 -20.54
N VAL A 464 -9.20 5.24 -20.71
CA VAL A 464 -9.77 6.32 -21.51
C VAL A 464 -9.13 6.34 -22.88
N LYS A 465 -9.96 6.57 -23.90
CA LYS A 465 -9.56 6.68 -25.30
C LYS A 465 -10.17 7.96 -25.87
N THR A 466 -9.34 8.81 -26.46
CA THR A 466 -9.79 10.10 -27.00
C THR A 466 -9.48 10.25 -28.49
N TYR A 467 -10.34 10.99 -29.19
CA TYR A 467 -10.20 11.38 -30.58
C TYR A 467 -10.56 12.86 -30.74
N LEU A 468 -9.90 13.54 -31.67
CA LEU A 468 -10.23 14.91 -32.04
C LEU A 468 -10.92 14.89 -33.41
N LEU A 469 -12.24 15.03 -33.41
CA LEU A 469 -13.07 14.89 -34.61
C LEU A 469 -13.37 16.25 -35.26
N PRO A 470 -13.55 16.32 -36.59
CA PRO A 470 -13.35 15.24 -37.56
C PRO A 470 -11.88 14.81 -37.63
N ASP A 471 -11.61 13.50 -37.76
CA ASP A 471 -10.23 12.95 -37.86
C ASP A 471 -10.04 12.22 -39.19
N PRO A 472 -9.92 12.95 -40.32
CA PRO A 472 -9.85 12.32 -41.64
C PRO A 472 -8.60 11.45 -41.81
N GLN A 473 -7.49 11.80 -41.17
CA GLN A 473 -6.25 11.04 -41.22
C GLN A 473 -6.19 9.88 -40.20
N LYS A 474 -7.16 9.79 -39.28
CA LYS A 474 -7.22 8.77 -38.21
C LYS A 474 -5.98 8.76 -37.29
N THR A 475 -5.35 9.91 -37.07
CA THR A 475 -4.09 10.05 -36.31
C THR A 475 -4.29 10.63 -34.90
N THR A 476 -5.51 11.05 -34.57
CA THR A 476 -5.80 11.79 -33.34
C THR A 476 -6.09 10.88 -32.14
N LYS A 477 -6.02 9.56 -32.31
CA LYS A 477 -6.22 8.62 -31.20
C LYS A 477 -5.17 8.87 -30.11
N ARG A 478 -5.62 9.07 -28.88
CA ARG A 478 -4.81 8.99 -27.66
C ARG A 478 -5.50 8.06 -26.66
N LYS A 479 -4.75 7.53 -25.70
CA LYS A 479 -5.28 6.67 -24.64
C LYS A 479 -4.48 6.81 -23.35
N THR A 480 -5.15 6.58 -22.23
CA THR A 480 -4.49 6.45 -20.92
C THR A 480 -3.98 5.03 -20.70
N LYS A 481 -3.29 4.84 -19.58
CA LYS A 481 -3.07 3.51 -18.99
C LYS A 481 -4.38 2.87 -18.54
N VAL A 482 -4.35 1.56 -18.37
CA VAL A 482 -5.45 0.75 -17.84
C VAL A 482 -5.37 0.76 -16.31
N ALA A 483 -6.43 1.21 -15.66
CA ALA A 483 -6.61 1.04 -14.23
C ALA A 483 -7.24 -0.34 -13.98
N ARG A 484 -6.81 -1.02 -12.91
CA ARG A 484 -7.23 -2.41 -12.66
C ARG A 484 -8.35 -2.49 -11.64
N LYS A 485 -9.38 -3.28 -11.95
CA LYS A 485 -10.46 -3.71 -11.05
C LYS A 485 -11.03 -2.57 -10.23
N THR A 486 -11.52 -1.54 -10.91
CA THR A 486 -12.06 -0.36 -10.22
C THR A 486 -13.16 0.31 -11.01
N CYS A 487 -14.21 0.72 -10.29
CA CYS A 487 -15.27 1.58 -10.82
C CYS A 487 -14.97 3.08 -10.63
N ASN A 488 -13.89 3.42 -9.93
CA ASN A 488 -13.50 4.79 -9.58
C ASN A 488 -12.00 5.05 -9.87
N PRO A 489 -11.52 4.89 -11.11
CA PRO A 489 -10.09 5.03 -11.42
C PRO A 489 -9.58 6.47 -11.26
N THR A 490 -8.32 6.58 -10.87
CA THR A 490 -7.53 7.83 -10.92
C THR A 490 -6.44 7.65 -11.97
N TYR A 491 -6.31 8.61 -12.88
CA TYR A 491 -5.32 8.58 -13.95
C TYR A 491 -4.29 9.70 -13.79
N ASN A 492 -4.74 10.93 -13.58
CA ASN A 492 -3.92 12.16 -13.65
C ASN A 492 -2.89 12.08 -14.79
N GLU A 493 -3.38 11.76 -16.00
CA GLU A 493 -2.56 11.51 -17.18
C GLU A 493 -2.82 12.58 -18.25
N MET A 494 -1.73 13.18 -18.74
CA MET A 494 -1.76 14.23 -19.77
C MET A 494 -1.77 13.63 -21.17
N LEU A 495 -2.83 13.85 -21.93
CA LEU A 495 -2.91 13.52 -23.37
C LEU A 495 -2.71 14.79 -24.19
N VAL A 496 -1.73 14.76 -25.11
CA VAL A 496 -1.34 15.94 -25.90
C VAL A 496 -1.65 15.74 -27.38
N TYR A 497 -2.26 16.76 -27.98
CA TYR A 497 -2.50 16.89 -29.41
C TYR A 497 -1.64 18.02 -29.95
N ASP A 498 -0.57 17.66 -30.67
CA ASP A 498 0.37 18.62 -31.24
C ASP A 498 -0.11 19.16 -32.60
N GLY A 499 0.22 20.42 -32.86
CA GLY A 499 0.04 21.03 -34.18
C GLY A 499 -1.41 21.31 -34.55
N VAL A 500 -2.30 21.48 -33.56
CA VAL A 500 -3.71 21.83 -33.80
C VAL A 500 -3.82 23.34 -33.97
N PRO A 501 -4.16 23.88 -35.16
CA PRO A 501 -4.31 25.32 -35.36
C PRO A 501 -5.45 25.87 -34.50
N LYS A 502 -5.28 27.09 -33.94
CA LYS A 502 -6.30 27.69 -33.07
C LYS A 502 -7.66 27.85 -33.76
N GLY A 503 -7.65 28.16 -35.06
CA GLY A 503 -8.87 28.29 -35.87
C GLY A 503 -9.65 26.98 -36.02
N ASP A 504 -8.95 25.85 -36.05
CA ASP A 504 -9.57 24.53 -36.19
C ASP A 504 -10.36 24.14 -34.93
N LEU A 505 -9.93 24.56 -33.74
CA LEU A 505 -10.56 24.16 -32.47
C LEU A 505 -12.07 24.46 -32.46
N GLN A 506 -12.50 25.54 -33.11
CA GLN A 506 -13.91 25.94 -33.20
C GLN A 506 -14.80 24.92 -33.94
N GLN A 507 -14.19 24.11 -34.81
CA GLN A 507 -14.87 23.10 -35.61
C GLN A 507 -14.62 21.68 -35.10
N ARG A 508 -13.83 21.53 -34.03
CA ARG A 508 -13.41 20.23 -33.51
C ARG A 508 -14.22 19.82 -32.28
N GLU A 509 -14.43 18.52 -32.16
CA GLU A 509 -15.05 17.86 -31.03
C GLU A 509 -14.07 16.85 -30.42
N LEU A 510 -13.86 16.94 -29.11
CA LEU A 510 -13.15 15.91 -28.37
C LEU A 510 -14.13 14.79 -28.04
N ARG A 511 -13.94 13.62 -28.65
CA ARG A 511 -14.69 12.40 -28.32
C ARG A 511 -13.88 11.55 -27.38
N LEU A 512 -14.40 11.33 -26.18
CA LEU A 512 -13.79 10.54 -25.12
C LEU A 512 -14.65 9.32 -24.83
N SER A 513 -14.08 8.13 -24.96
CA SER A 513 -14.71 6.86 -24.60
C SER A 513 -13.93 6.19 -23.48
N VAL A 514 -14.64 5.66 -22.49
CA VAL A 514 -14.11 4.85 -21.39
C VAL A 514 -14.44 3.39 -21.69
N LEU A 515 -13.42 2.54 -21.74
CA LEU A 515 -13.58 1.12 -22.06
C LEU A 515 -12.94 0.24 -20.98
N SER A 516 -13.52 -0.94 -20.73
CA SER A 516 -12.87 -2.03 -19.98
C SER A 516 -11.93 -2.80 -20.91
N GLU A 517 -10.67 -2.99 -20.51
CA GLU A 517 -9.75 -3.88 -21.22
C GLU A 517 -10.13 -5.34 -20.95
N GLU A 518 -10.57 -6.05 -22.00
CA GLU A 518 -10.88 -7.48 -21.90
C GLU A 518 -9.80 -8.27 -22.66
N GLY A 519 -8.93 -8.99 -21.95
CA GLY A 519 -7.71 -9.55 -22.54
C GLY A 519 -7.92 -10.39 -23.81
N PHE A 520 -8.97 -11.23 -23.85
CA PHE A 520 -9.29 -12.09 -25.00
C PHE A 520 -10.56 -11.68 -25.77
N TRP A 521 -11.30 -10.67 -25.29
CA TRP A 521 -12.59 -10.28 -25.84
C TRP A 521 -12.57 -8.85 -26.38
N GLU A 522 -13.64 -8.43 -27.03
CA GLU A 522 -13.80 -7.02 -27.39
C GLU A 522 -13.94 -6.19 -26.11
N ASN A 523 -13.22 -5.06 -26.08
CA ASN A 523 -13.29 -4.12 -24.96
C ASN A 523 -14.72 -3.59 -24.77
N ILE A 524 -15.20 -3.61 -23.54
CA ILE A 524 -16.58 -3.22 -23.21
C ILE A 524 -16.64 -1.70 -23.04
N LEU A 525 -17.57 -1.03 -23.73
CA LEU A 525 -17.80 0.41 -23.54
C LEU A 525 -18.48 0.66 -22.19
N LEU A 526 -17.85 1.46 -21.34
CA LEU A 526 -18.35 1.82 -20.00
C LEU A 526 -18.95 3.24 -19.96
N GLY A 527 -18.52 4.11 -20.87
CA GLY A 527 -18.88 5.53 -20.88
C GLY A 527 -18.44 6.23 -22.16
N GLU A 528 -19.19 7.22 -22.65
CA GLU A 528 -18.72 8.13 -23.69
C GLU A 528 -19.18 9.56 -23.44
N VAL A 529 -18.35 10.54 -23.79
CA VAL A 529 -18.71 11.96 -23.82
C VAL A 529 -18.11 12.65 -25.05
N ALA A 530 -18.89 13.56 -25.61
CA ALA A 530 -18.51 14.40 -26.74
C ALA A 530 -18.46 15.86 -26.27
N ILE A 531 -17.29 16.49 -26.36
CA ILE A 531 -17.05 17.85 -25.87
C ILE A 531 -16.72 18.73 -27.06
N LYS A 532 -17.61 19.68 -27.36
CA LYS A 532 -17.40 20.66 -28.43
C LYS A 532 -16.42 21.72 -27.96
N LEU A 533 -15.25 21.80 -28.61
CA LEU A 533 -14.18 22.67 -28.14
C LEU A 533 -14.50 24.16 -28.28
N ARG A 534 -15.43 24.53 -29.18
CA ARG A 534 -15.97 25.90 -29.32
C ARG A 534 -16.73 26.42 -28.10
N GLU A 535 -17.22 25.52 -27.25
CA GLU A 535 -18.01 25.87 -26.06
C GLU A 535 -17.12 26.14 -24.84
N LEU A 536 -15.82 25.90 -24.98
CA LEU A 536 -14.83 26.09 -23.93
C LEU A 536 -13.98 27.33 -24.22
N ASP A 537 -13.79 28.18 -23.22
CA ASP A 537 -12.71 29.16 -23.26
C ASP A 537 -11.38 28.47 -22.96
N LEU A 538 -10.70 28.03 -24.02
CA LEU A 538 -9.43 27.30 -23.93
C LEU A 538 -8.21 28.19 -23.69
N ALA A 539 -8.39 29.52 -23.64
CA ALA A 539 -7.33 30.44 -23.23
C ALA A 539 -7.03 30.33 -21.72
N GLN A 540 -8.04 29.91 -20.96
CA GLN A 540 -7.90 29.52 -19.56
C GLN A 540 -8.03 28.00 -19.43
N GLU A 541 -7.42 27.42 -18.39
CA GLU A 541 -7.59 26.01 -18.10
C GLU A 541 -9.04 25.74 -17.67
N LYS A 542 -9.74 24.90 -18.42
CA LYS A 542 -11.10 24.47 -18.06
C LYS A 542 -11.04 23.14 -17.34
N MET A 543 -11.35 23.15 -16.04
CA MET A 543 -11.46 21.94 -15.22
C MET A 543 -12.91 21.67 -14.83
N GLY A 544 -13.34 20.41 -14.87
CA GLY A 544 -14.69 20.03 -14.45
C GLY A 544 -15.03 18.56 -14.66
N TRP A 545 -16.19 18.17 -14.11
CA TRP A 545 -16.80 16.85 -14.32
C TRP A 545 -17.69 16.86 -15.57
N PHE A 546 -17.60 15.79 -16.35
CA PHE A 546 -18.38 15.55 -17.56
C PHE A 546 -19.11 14.21 -17.43
N ALA A 547 -20.43 14.21 -17.62
CA ALA A 547 -21.23 13.00 -17.56
C ALA A 547 -20.92 12.05 -18.73
N LEU A 548 -20.77 10.76 -18.43
CA LEU A 548 -20.57 9.71 -19.41
C LEU A 548 -21.94 9.13 -19.80
N GLY A 549 -22.33 9.28 -21.06
CA GLY A 549 -23.58 8.74 -21.61
C GLY A 549 -23.37 7.49 -22.46
N SER A 550 -24.44 6.71 -22.67
CA SER A 550 -24.48 5.74 -23.77
C SER A 550 -24.59 6.49 -25.09
N ARG A 551 -23.85 6.08 -26.13
CA ARG A 551 -23.98 6.55 -27.52
C ARG A 551 -25.35 7.18 -27.78
N GLY A 552 -25.40 8.50 -27.84
CA GLY A 552 -26.60 9.20 -28.26
C GLY A 552 -26.89 8.84 -29.71
N HIS A 553 -27.99 8.12 -29.93
CA HIS A 553 -28.79 8.33 -31.12
C HIS A 553 -29.15 9.83 -31.17
N GLY A 554 -28.30 10.60 -31.85
CA GLY A 554 -28.63 11.90 -32.40
C GLY A 554 -28.92 11.69 -33.88
N THR A 555 -30.20 11.72 -34.21
CA THR A 555 -30.79 11.82 -35.54
C THR A 555 -30.09 12.86 -36.42
N LEU A 556 -30.12 12.57 -37.73
CA LEU A 556 -29.76 13.41 -38.88
C LEU A 556 -30.03 14.90 -38.71
#